data_AF-A0A1Z8Z2L8-F1
#
_entry.id   AF-A0A1Z8Z2L8-F1
#
_cell.length_a   1.000
_cell.length_b   1.000
_cell.length_c   1.000
_cell.angle_alpha   90.00
_cell.angle_beta   90.00
_cell.angle_gamma   90.00
#
_symmetry.space_group_name_H-M   'P 1'
#
loop_
_entity.id
_entity.type
_entity.pdbx_description
1 polymer ?
#
loop_
_entity_poly.entity_id
_entity_poly.type
_entity_poly.pdbx_seq_one_letter_code
_entity_poly.pdbx_strand_id
1 'polypeptide(L)'
;MTASASEDWERKATGPFYVEYFGEINKIDGIATLQMLRDYNEKIEFDGFLIKSVQTLREFDCGDKTTKVQKYTGYADQMGEGEILFQKTGEDSWETVDSMTFLEFALKSACKV
;
A
#
# COMPACT_ATOMS: atom_id res chain seq x y z
N MET A 1 -8.66 5.12 24.84
CA MET A 1 -9.10 5.76 23.59
C MET A 1 -7.87 6.40 22.98
N THR A 2 -7.13 5.66 22.18
CA THR A 2 -5.93 6.16 21.50
C THR A 2 -6.41 6.87 20.24
N ALA A 3 -6.05 8.14 20.09
CA ALA A 3 -6.32 8.90 18.88
C ALA A 3 -5.70 8.17 17.68
N SER A 4 -6.50 7.91 16.66
CA SER A 4 -5.97 7.55 15.34
C SER A 4 -5.22 8.78 14.85
N ALA A 5 -3.90 8.68 14.70
CA ALA A 5 -3.17 9.69 13.94
C ALA A 5 -3.77 9.68 12.54
N SER A 6 -4.28 10.81 12.05
CA SER A 6 -4.66 10.90 10.65
C SER A 6 -3.41 10.65 9.82
N GLU A 7 -3.31 9.49 9.19
CA GLU A 7 -2.25 9.22 8.23
C GLU A 7 -2.42 10.24 7.08
N ASP A 8 -1.40 11.07 6.85
CA ASP A 8 -1.39 12.05 5.78
C ASP A 8 -1.20 11.33 4.43
N TRP A 9 -2.32 10.97 3.80
CA TRP A 9 -2.33 10.31 2.50
C TRP A 9 -2.10 11.28 1.35
N GLU A 10 -1.03 11.07 0.59
CA GLU A 10 -0.77 11.81 -0.65
C GLU A 10 -1.32 11.03 -1.85
N ARG A 11 -2.27 11.62 -2.59
CA ARG A 11 -2.80 11.01 -3.82
C ARG A 11 -1.72 10.91 -4.89
N LYS A 12 -1.57 9.73 -5.47
CA LYS A 12 -0.54 9.43 -6.49
C LYS A 12 -1.09 9.04 -7.85
N ALA A 13 -2.20 8.33 -7.89
CA ALA A 13 -2.81 7.90 -9.15
C ALA A 13 -4.33 7.78 -9.04
N THR A 14 -5.00 7.80 -10.18
CA THR A 14 -6.44 7.55 -10.28
C THR A 14 -6.68 6.59 -11.42
N GLY A 15 -7.22 5.42 -11.09
CA GLY A 15 -7.77 4.46 -12.04
C GLY A 15 -9.27 4.69 -12.25
N PRO A 16 -9.90 3.91 -13.14
CA PRO A 16 -11.34 4.03 -13.40
C PRO A 16 -12.22 3.69 -12.19
N PHE A 17 -11.74 2.83 -11.28
CA PHE A 17 -12.50 2.32 -10.15
C PHE A 17 -11.84 2.56 -8.80
N TYR A 18 -10.67 3.19 -8.78
CA TYR A 18 -9.89 3.37 -7.56
C TYR A 18 -8.98 4.60 -7.62
N VAL A 19 -8.55 5.04 -6.45
CA VAL A 19 -7.50 6.05 -6.26
C VAL A 19 -6.37 5.41 -5.46
N GLU A 20 -5.13 5.73 -5.81
CA GLU A 20 -3.94 5.29 -5.10
C GLU A 20 -3.37 6.44 -4.28
N TYR A 21 -2.97 6.13 -3.05
CA TYR A 21 -2.30 7.04 -2.15
C TYR A 21 -1.04 6.43 -1.58
N PHE A 22 -0.03 7.26 -1.34
CA PHE A 22 1.15 6.92 -0.55
C PHE A 22 1.05 7.65 0.79
N GLY A 23 1.34 6.92 1.86
CA GLY A 23 1.43 7.44 3.22
C GLY A 23 2.89 7.54 3.63
N GLU A 24 3.18 7.09 4.85
CA GLU A 24 4.52 7.18 5.42
C GLU A 24 5.56 6.39 4.62
N ILE A 25 6.74 7.00 4.45
CA ILE A 25 7.93 6.38 3.85
C ILE A 25 9.04 6.40 4.90
N ASN A 26 9.56 5.22 5.21
CA ASN A 26 10.74 5.04 6.05
C ASN A 26 11.84 4.33 5.26
N LYS A 27 13.11 4.69 5.47
CA LYS A 27 14.23 4.04 4.79
C LYS A 27 15.36 3.76 5.76
N ILE A 28 15.78 2.51 5.85
CA ILE A 28 16.85 2.01 6.72
C ILE A 28 17.71 1.07 5.91
N ASP A 29 19.02 1.29 5.90
CA ASP A 29 20.02 0.41 5.28
C ASP A 29 19.71 -0.03 3.84
N GLY A 30 19.16 0.88 3.03
CA GLY A 30 18.83 0.61 1.62
C GLY A 30 17.47 -0.04 1.38
N ILE A 31 16.78 -0.47 2.43
CA ILE A 31 15.39 -0.94 2.38
C ILE A 31 14.45 0.23 2.71
N ALA A 32 13.48 0.47 1.84
CA ALA A 32 12.43 1.47 2.04
C ALA A 32 11.09 0.79 2.33
N THR A 33 10.45 1.16 3.44
CA THR A 33 9.07 0.81 3.74
C THR A 33 8.15 1.93 3.28
N LEU A 34 7.10 1.61 2.56
CA LEU A 34 6.07 2.53 2.07
C LEU A 34 4.70 2.01 2.44
N GLN A 35 3.89 2.87 3.06
CA GLN A 35 2.44 2.65 3.17
C GLN A 35 1.76 3.04 1.85
N MET A 36 0.99 2.11 1.29
CA MET A 36 0.16 2.38 0.12
C MET A 36 -1.29 2.11 0.49
N LEU A 37 -2.20 2.93 -0.01
CA LEU A 37 -3.63 2.77 0.14
C LEU A 37 -4.28 2.80 -1.24
N ARG A 38 -4.99 1.73 -1.57
CA ARG A 38 -5.90 1.72 -2.71
C ARG A 38 -7.32 1.89 -2.19
N ASP A 39 -7.95 2.95 -2.68
CA ASP A 39 -9.30 3.35 -2.29
C ASP A 39 -10.27 3.13 -3.45
N TYR A 40 -11.28 2.29 -3.27
CA TYR A 40 -12.21 1.90 -4.33
C TYR A 40 -13.47 2.78 -4.32
N ASN A 41 -13.98 3.08 -5.51
CA ASN A 41 -15.22 3.85 -5.66
C ASN A 41 -16.44 3.06 -5.14
N GLU A 42 -16.41 1.74 -5.34
CA GLU A 42 -17.43 0.78 -4.95
C GLU A 42 -16.83 -0.34 -4.10
N LYS A 43 -17.68 -1.11 -3.40
CA LYS A 43 -17.21 -2.31 -2.70
C LYS A 43 -16.69 -3.34 -3.69
N ILE A 44 -15.52 -3.90 -3.40
CA ILE A 44 -14.93 -4.99 -4.17
C ILE A 44 -14.74 -6.23 -3.30
N GLU A 45 -14.75 -7.40 -3.91
CA GLU A 45 -14.34 -8.64 -3.23
C GLU A 45 -12.82 -8.75 -3.23
N PHE A 46 -12.23 -8.89 -2.06
CA PHE A 46 -10.81 -9.15 -1.87
C PHE A 46 -10.66 -10.20 -0.78
N ASP A 47 -10.05 -11.34 -1.13
CA ASP A 47 -9.79 -12.44 -0.18
C ASP A 47 -11.05 -12.97 0.53
N GLY A 48 -12.21 -12.94 -0.16
CA GLY A 48 -13.50 -13.33 0.39
C GLY A 48 -14.22 -12.26 1.21
N PHE A 49 -13.67 -11.06 1.33
CA PHE A 49 -14.27 -9.93 2.05
C PHE A 49 -14.71 -8.82 1.08
N LEU A 50 -15.86 -8.19 1.36
CA LEU A 50 -16.32 -7.01 0.62
C LEU A 50 -15.78 -5.73 1.26
N ILE A 51 -14.74 -5.15 0.67
CA ILE A 51 -14.01 -3.98 1.20
C ILE A 51 -14.22 -2.74 0.34
N LYS A 52 -13.96 -1.55 0.90
CA LYS A 52 -13.87 -0.28 0.13
C LYS A 52 -12.47 0.28 0.04
N SER A 53 -11.55 -0.13 0.89
CA SER A 53 -10.15 0.25 0.75
C SER A 53 -9.21 -0.84 1.29
N VAL A 54 -8.00 -0.89 0.74
CA VAL A 54 -6.94 -1.79 1.20
C VAL A 54 -5.67 -0.99 1.42
N GLN A 55 -5.13 -1.09 2.63
CA GLN A 55 -3.81 -0.59 2.97
C GLN A 55 -2.81 -1.74 2.83
N THR A 56 -1.66 -1.43 2.22
CA THR A 56 -0.52 -2.34 2.16
C THR A 56 0.71 -1.66 2.76
N LEU A 57 1.40 -2.37 3.64
CA LEU A 57 2.75 -2.00 4.06
C LEU A 57 3.72 -2.78 3.19
N ARG A 58 4.48 -2.08 2.36
CA ARG A 58 5.37 -2.69 1.37
C ARG A 58 6.81 -2.30 1.63
N GLU A 59 7.72 -3.26 1.47
CA GLU A 59 9.16 -3.00 1.47
C GLU A 59 9.69 -3.00 0.04
N PHE A 60 10.70 -2.17 -0.19
CA PHE A 60 11.45 -2.05 -1.43
C PHE A 60 12.94 -2.15 -1.12
N ASP A 61 13.63 -3.07 -1.78
CA ASP A 61 15.08 -3.06 -1.82
C ASP A 61 15.51 -2.09 -2.92
N CYS A 62 16.09 -0.97 -2.52
CA CYS A 62 16.47 0.09 -3.45
C CYS A 62 17.69 -0.28 -4.32
N GLY A 63 18.51 -1.23 -3.89
CA GLY A 63 19.68 -1.70 -4.64
C GLY A 63 19.28 -2.72 -5.69
N ASP A 64 18.57 -3.76 -5.25
CA ASP A 64 18.20 -4.90 -6.11
C ASP A 64 16.92 -4.64 -6.92
N LYS A 65 16.21 -3.55 -6.62
CA LYS A 65 14.94 -3.16 -7.23
C LYS A 65 13.87 -4.25 -7.10
N THR A 66 13.79 -4.81 -5.91
CA THR A 66 12.79 -5.82 -5.54
C THR A 66 11.82 -5.25 -4.53
N THR A 67 10.69 -5.93 -4.37
CA THR A 67 9.68 -5.55 -3.40
C THR A 67 8.98 -6.77 -2.79
N LYS A 68 8.45 -6.61 -1.58
CA LYS A 68 7.51 -7.55 -0.98
C LYS A 68 6.48 -6.82 -0.13
N VAL A 69 5.30 -7.42 0.03
CA VAL A 69 4.29 -6.90 0.95
C VAL A 69 4.50 -7.50 2.33
N GLN A 70 4.61 -6.66 3.35
CA GLN A 70 4.68 -7.09 4.74
C GLN A 70 3.29 -7.36 5.30
N LYS A 71 2.31 -6.51 4.94
CA LYS A 71 0.98 -6.55 5.53
C LYS A 71 -0.08 -6.03 4.58
N TYR A 72 -1.24 -6.67 4.63
CA TYR A 72 -2.49 -6.20 4.06
C TYR A 72 -3.49 -5.92 5.19
N THR A 73 -4.21 -4.80 5.09
CA THR A 73 -5.38 -4.53 5.95
C THR A 73 -6.52 -4.04 5.06
N GLY A 74 -7.66 -4.73 5.12
CA GLY A 74 -8.86 -4.40 4.35
C GLY A 74 -9.91 -3.73 5.22
N TYR A 75 -10.51 -2.66 4.71
CA TYR A 75 -11.40 -1.79 5.46
C TYR A 75 -12.79 -1.72 4.82
N ALA A 76 -13.81 -1.60 5.67
CA ALA A 76 -15.20 -1.51 5.26
C ALA A 76 -15.52 -0.22 4.48
N ASP A 77 -14.82 0.87 4.79
CA ASP A 77 -15.00 2.19 4.18
C ASP A 77 -13.76 2.66 3.41
N GLN A 78 -13.90 3.81 2.76
CA GLN A 78 -12.83 4.45 2.00
C GLN A 78 -11.74 4.99 2.93
N MET A 79 -10.57 5.30 2.36
CA MET A 79 -9.47 5.99 3.05
C MET A 79 -8.85 5.23 4.24
N GLY A 80 -8.97 3.90 4.28
CA GLY A 80 -8.45 3.10 5.40
C GLY A 80 -9.28 3.24 6.68
N GLU A 81 -10.55 3.63 6.57
CA GLU A 81 -11.43 3.90 7.70
C GLU A 81 -12.51 2.82 7.88
N GLY A 82 -13.18 2.88 9.03
CA GLY A 82 -14.25 1.95 9.39
C GLY A 82 -13.74 0.64 9.97
N GLU A 83 -14.57 -0.41 9.90
CA GLU A 83 -14.22 -1.73 10.44
C GLU A 83 -13.09 -2.37 9.62
N ILE A 84 -12.08 -2.91 10.31
CA ILE A 84 -11.08 -3.79 9.69
C ILE A 84 -11.75 -5.14 9.44
N LEU A 85 -12.01 -5.44 8.17
CA LEU A 85 -12.67 -6.68 7.76
C LEU A 85 -11.70 -7.86 7.67
N PHE A 86 -10.46 -7.59 7.28
CA PHE A 86 -9.38 -8.57 7.35
C PHE A 86 -8.02 -7.92 7.56
N GLN A 87 -7.10 -8.72 8.10
CA GLN A 87 -5.69 -8.37 8.19
C GLN A 87 -4.86 -9.63 7.99
N LYS A 88 -3.86 -9.56 7.11
CA LYS A 88 -2.95 -10.67 6.87
C LYS A 88 -1.53 -10.20 6.61
N THR A 89 -0.57 -11.03 6.97
CA THR A 89 0.83 -10.88 6.57
C THR A 89 0.92 -11.12 5.06
N GLY A 90 1.79 -10.39 4.38
CA GLY A 90 2.14 -10.72 3.00
C GLY A 90 3.11 -11.89 2.93
N GLU A 91 3.55 -12.21 1.72
CA GLU A 91 4.48 -13.31 1.49
C GLU A 91 5.92 -12.84 1.73
N ASP A 92 6.77 -13.74 2.24
CA ASP A 92 8.17 -13.42 2.53
C ASP A 92 9.06 -13.35 1.27
N SER A 93 8.51 -13.68 0.10
CA SER A 93 9.23 -13.65 -1.17
C SER A 93 9.37 -12.23 -1.72
N TRP A 94 10.61 -11.86 -2.04
CA TRP A 94 10.92 -10.67 -2.80
C TRP A 94 10.67 -10.91 -4.30
N GLU A 95 10.02 -9.94 -4.94
CA GLU A 95 9.71 -9.97 -6.36
C GLU A 95 10.44 -8.82 -7.08
N THR A 96 10.90 -9.05 -8.31
CA THR A 96 11.49 -7.98 -9.12
C THR A 96 10.43 -6.95 -9.49
N VAL A 97 10.75 -5.66 -9.36
CA VAL A 97 9.87 -4.59 -9.79
C VAL A 97 10.03 -4.37 -11.30
N ASP A 98 8.99 -4.74 -12.05
CA ASP A 98 8.96 -4.51 -13.49
C ASP A 98 8.90 -3.03 -13.85
N SER A 99 9.65 -2.65 -14.89
CA SER A 99 9.63 -1.29 -15.44
C SER A 99 8.27 -0.92 -16.05
N MET A 100 7.95 0.37 -16.07
CA MET A 100 6.70 0.94 -16.58
C MET A 100 5.45 0.45 -15.83
N THR A 101 5.62 -0.01 -14.59
CA THR A 101 4.52 -0.37 -13.70
C THR A 101 4.30 0.69 -12.62
N PHE A 102 3.12 0.68 -11.99
CA PHE A 102 2.88 1.52 -10.82
C PHE A 102 3.83 1.17 -9.66
N LEU A 103 4.28 -0.09 -9.56
CA LEU A 103 5.27 -0.51 -8.58
C LEU A 103 6.64 0.11 -8.83
N GLU A 104 7.04 0.35 -10.09
CA GLU A 104 8.26 1.10 -10.39
C GLU A 104 8.15 2.55 -9.87
N PHE A 105 6.99 3.19 -10.06
CA PHE A 105 6.75 4.52 -9.53
C PHE A 105 6.78 4.55 -8.00
N ALA A 106 6.20 3.54 -7.34
CA ALA A 106 6.26 3.38 -5.89
C ALA A 106 7.69 3.19 -5.39
N LEU A 107 8.48 2.34 -6.07
CA LEU A 107 9.90 2.13 -5.77
C LEU A 107 10.69 3.43 -5.89
N LYS A 108 10.55 4.17 -7.00
CA LYS A 108 11.25 5.45 -7.21
C LYS A 108 10.90 6.47 -6.13
N SER A 109 9.63 6.53 -5.75
CA SER A 109 9.14 7.41 -4.68
C SER A 109 9.72 7.04 -3.32
N ALA A 110 9.70 5.75 -2.96
CA ALA A 110 10.20 5.25 -1.68
C ALA A 110 11.74 5.37 -1.58
N CYS A 111 12.43 5.04 -2.66
CA CYS A 111 13.89 5.02 -2.72
C CYS A 111 14.53 6.37 -3.00
N LYS A 112 13.76 7.35 -3.50
CA LYS A 112 14.19 8.67 -4.00
C LYS A 112 15.21 8.56 -5.14
N VAL A 113 14.87 7.76 -6.15
CA VAL A 113 15.72 7.46 -7.32
C VAL A 113 15.02 7.74 -8.64
#